data_AF-A0A316GLM2-F1
#
_entry.id   AF-A0A316GLM2-F1
#
_cell.length_a   1.000
_cell.length_b   1.000
_cell.length_c   1.000
_cell.angle_alpha   90.00
_cell.angle_beta   90.00
_cell.angle_gamma   90.00
#
_symmetry.space_group_name_H-M   'P 1'
#
loop_
_entity.id
_entity.type
_entity.pdbx_description
1 polymer ?
#
loop_
_entity_poly.entity_id
_entity_poly.type
_entity_poly.pdbx_seq_one_letter_code
_entity_poly.pdbx_strand_id
1 'polypeptide(L)'
;MATTRAPQTEIAIAATAGFLLAAATLAGATAALGAHPWWAIQSGLVGTAGGLALYGALRALGVGAGRLGLVAAMALVASALAAHFGKQSFVASFASDALAGRLWYLGWFVLAGSATVVLTVLAARVLRR
;
A
#
# COMPACT_ATOMS: atom_id res chain seq x y z
N MET A 1 -20.21 -10.19 -29.10
CA MET A 1 -19.68 -11.17 -28.13
C MET A 1 -18.34 -10.65 -27.65
N ALA A 2 -18.32 -9.91 -26.53
CA ALA A 2 -17.10 -9.30 -26.01
C ALA A 2 -16.24 -10.38 -25.34
N THR A 3 -15.03 -10.59 -25.87
CA THR A 3 -14.06 -11.55 -25.33
C THR A 3 -13.60 -11.08 -23.96
N THR A 4 -14.02 -11.78 -22.91
CA THR A 4 -13.69 -11.52 -21.50
C THR A 4 -12.24 -11.91 -21.17
N ARG A 5 -11.25 -11.30 -21.85
CA ARG A 5 -9.82 -11.39 -21.46
C ARG A 5 -9.47 -10.55 -20.22
N ALA A 6 -10.45 -10.04 -19.50
CA ALA A 6 -10.26 -9.02 -18.46
C ALA A 6 -9.69 -9.51 -17.10
N PRO A 7 -9.95 -10.74 -16.59
CA PRO A 7 -9.54 -11.07 -15.22
C PRO A 7 -8.06 -11.50 -15.10
N GLN A 8 -7.54 -12.31 -16.03
CA GLN A 8 -6.20 -12.90 -15.89
C GLN A 8 -5.08 -11.87 -15.98
N THR A 9 -5.16 -10.92 -16.91
CA THR A 9 -4.16 -9.85 -17.04
C THR A 9 -4.17 -8.92 -15.83
N GLU A 10 -5.34 -8.60 -15.29
CA GLU A 10 -5.45 -7.75 -14.09
C GLU A 10 -4.86 -8.43 -12.86
N ILE A 11 -5.10 -9.73 -12.69
CA ILE A 11 -4.50 -10.54 -11.62
C ILE A 11 -2.98 -10.59 -11.77
N ALA A 12 -2.46 -10.82 -12.98
CA ALA A 12 -1.02 -10.84 -13.23
C ALA A 12 -0.38 -9.49 -12.87
N ILE A 13 -1.00 -8.38 -13.27
CA ILE A 13 -0.52 -7.03 -12.95
C ILE A 13 -0.51 -6.79 -11.44
N ALA A 14 -1.60 -7.15 -10.74
CA ALA A 14 -1.68 -7.01 -9.30
C ALA A 14 -0.61 -7.86 -8.60
N ALA A 15 -0.44 -9.13 -9.02
CA ALA A 15 0.57 -10.02 -8.48
C ALA A 15 1.98 -9.48 -8.70
N THR A 16 2.30 -8.96 -9.90
CA THR A 16 3.59 -8.33 -10.18
C THR A 16 3.82 -7.10 -9.31
N ALA A 17 2.83 -6.21 -9.18
CA ALA A 17 2.96 -5.01 -8.33
C ALA A 17 3.21 -5.39 -6.86
N GLY A 18 2.47 -6.37 -6.34
CA GLY A 18 2.65 -6.89 -4.99
C GLY A 18 4.01 -7.57 -4.80
N PHE A 19 4.46 -8.37 -5.76
CA PHE A 19 5.79 -8.99 -5.73
C PHE A 19 6.90 -7.95 -5.67
N LEU A 20 6.84 -6.91 -6.50
CA LEU A 20 7.84 -5.85 -6.53
C LEU A 20 7.89 -5.07 -5.21
N LEU A 21 6.73 -4.76 -4.60
CA LEU A 21 6.68 -4.10 -3.29
C LEU A 21 7.18 -5.01 -2.16
N ALA A 22 6.86 -6.31 -2.20
CA ALA A 22 7.37 -7.27 -1.24
C ALA A 22 8.91 -7.40 -1.36
N ALA A 23 9.43 -7.50 -2.58
CA ALA A 23 10.87 -7.53 -2.84
C ALA A 23 11.57 -6.25 -2.35
N ALA A 24 11.00 -5.07 -2.63
CA ALA A 24 11.52 -3.80 -2.13
C ALA A 24 11.51 -3.73 -0.58
N THR A 25 10.45 -4.25 0.05
CA THR A 25 10.35 -4.34 1.51
C THR A 25 11.45 -5.22 2.09
N LEU A 26 11.69 -6.40 1.50
CA LEU A 26 12.74 -7.33 1.91
C LEU A 26 14.15 -6.75 1.68
N ALA A 27 14.30 -5.90 0.67
CA ALA A 27 15.53 -5.14 0.40
C ALA A 27 15.72 -3.92 1.34
N GLY A 28 14.81 -3.69 2.29
CA GLY A 28 14.94 -2.65 3.32
C GLY A 28 14.34 -1.30 2.95
N ALA A 29 13.55 -1.19 1.88
CA ALA A 29 12.98 0.08 1.44
C ALA A 29 12.10 0.74 2.52
N THR A 30 11.29 -0.03 3.24
CA THR A 30 10.42 0.51 4.30
C THR A 30 11.23 1.11 5.46
N ALA A 31 12.30 0.43 5.89
CA ALA A 31 13.21 0.95 6.91
C ALA A 31 13.92 2.22 6.44
N ALA A 32 14.44 2.21 5.21
CA ALA A 32 15.10 3.37 4.61
C ALA A 32 14.17 4.59 4.51
N LEU A 33 12.88 4.37 4.26
CA LEU A 33 11.87 5.42 4.21
C LEU A 33 11.32 5.83 5.60
N GLY A 34 11.81 5.22 6.68
CA GLY A 34 11.55 5.66 8.05
C GLY A 34 10.61 4.78 8.86
N ALA A 35 10.30 3.57 8.42
CA ALA A 35 9.68 2.56 9.27
C ALA A 35 10.61 2.16 10.41
N HIS A 36 10.05 1.81 11.56
CA HIS A 36 10.86 1.34 12.68
C HIS A 36 11.47 -0.04 12.37
N PRO A 37 12.73 -0.32 12.73
CA PRO A 37 13.42 -1.55 12.36
C PRO A 37 12.67 -2.84 12.71
N TRP A 38 12.07 -2.90 13.91
CA TRP A 38 11.37 -4.11 14.38
C TRP A 38 10.12 -4.50 13.59
N TRP A 39 9.51 -3.57 12.86
CA TRP A 39 8.27 -3.85 12.11
C TRP A 39 8.32 -3.33 10.67
N ALA A 40 9.48 -2.92 10.18
CA ALA A 40 9.67 -2.44 8.82
C ALA A 40 9.29 -3.51 7.78
N ILE A 41 9.76 -4.75 7.97
CA ILE A 41 9.43 -5.86 7.08
C ILE A 41 7.95 -6.24 7.24
N GLN A 42 7.47 -6.40 8.47
CA GLN A 42 6.10 -6.80 8.75
C GLN A 42 5.08 -5.82 8.17
N SER A 43 5.25 -4.51 8.40
CA SER A 43 4.31 -3.49 7.91
C SER A 43 4.28 -3.41 6.38
N GLY A 44 5.44 -3.54 5.72
CA GLY A 44 5.51 -3.59 4.26
C GLY A 44 4.83 -4.83 3.69
N LEU A 45 5.12 -6.03 4.21
CA LEU A 45 4.56 -7.28 3.70
C LEU A 45 3.06 -7.41 3.99
N VAL A 46 2.65 -7.17 5.24
CA VAL A 46 1.23 -7.25 5.64
C VAL A 46 0.42 -6.16 4.95
N GLY A 47 0.96 -4.94 4.86
CA GLY A 47 0.32 -3.87 4.11
C GLY A 47 0.13 -4.22 2.64
N THR A 48 1.18 -4.73 1.98
CA THR A 48 1.13 -5.18 0.58
C THR A 48 0.09 -6.29 0.36
N ALA A 49 0.11 -7.33 1.20
CA ALA A 49 -0.87 -8.42 1.13
C ALA A 49 -2.31 -7.92 1.37
N GLY A 50 -2.50 -7.04 2.35
CA GLY A 50 -3.79 -6.41 2.63
C GLY A 50 -4.28 -5.56 1.46
N GLY A 51 -3.38 -4.82 0.79
CA GLY A 51 -3.69 -4.04 -0.40
C GLY A 51 -4.15 -4.91 -1.57
N LEU A 52 -3.47 -6.03 -1.83
CA LEU A 52 -3.89 -7.01 -2.85
C LEU A 52 -5.25 -7.63 -2.53
N ALA A 53 -5.45 -8.06 -1.30
CA ALA A 53 -6.70 -8.67 -0.86
C ALA A 53 -7.87 -7.69 -1.00
N LEU A 54 -7.70 -6.44 -0.54
CA LEU A 54 -8.71 -5.40 -0.64
C LEU A 54 -9.00 -5.03 -2.09
N TYR A 55 -7.96 -4.90 -2.93
CA TYR A 55 -8.12 -4.67 -4.36
C TYR A 55 -8.97 -5.79 -4.99
N GLY A 56 -8.56 -7.04 -4.82
CA GLY A 56 -9.26 -8.20 -5.38
C GLY A 56 -10.71 -8.28 -4.91
N ALA A 57 -10.96 -8.12 -3.61
CA ALA A 57 -12.30 -8.14 -3.04
C ALA A 57 -13.20 -7.02 -3.62
N LEU A 58 -12.72 -5.77 -3.65
CA LEU A 58 -13.51 -4.66 -4.17
C LEU A 58 -13.73 -4.76 -5.68
N ARG A 59 -12.75 -5.28 -6.43
CA ARG A 59 -12.91 -5.58 -7.85
C ARG A 59 -13.95 -6.68 -8.09
N ALA A 60 -13.97 -7.73 -7.27
CA ALA A 60 -14.97 -8.79 -7.32
C ALA A 60 -16.39 -8.28 -7.02
N LEU A 61 -16.51 -7.25 -6.17
CA LEU A 61 -17.76 -6.54 -5.89
C LEU A 61 -18.15 -5.51 -6.96
N GLY A 62 -17.42 -5.44 -8.08
CA GLY A 62 -17.75 -4.55 -9.20
C GLY A 62 -17.26 -3.10 -9.05
N VAL A 63 -16.47 -2.78 -8.02
CA VAL A 63 -15.93 -1.41 -7.85
C VAL A 63 -14.93 -1.12 -8.96
N GLY A 64 -15.15 -0.04 -9.71
CA GLY A 64 -14.28 0.34 -10.82
C GLY A 64 -12.84 0.67 -10.38
N ALA A 65 -11.86 0.16 -11.13
CA ALA A 65 -10.42 0.34 -10.84
C ALA A 65 -10.01 1.83 -10.71
N GLY A 66 -10.66 2.73 -11.46
CA GLY A 66 -10.40 4.16 -11.36
C GLY A 66 -10.77 4.76 -10.00
N ARG A 67 -11.91 4.34 -9.43
CA ARG A 67 -12.35 4.78 -8.10
C ARG A 67 -11.43 4.21 -7.02
N LEU A 68 -11.03 2.95 -7.15
CA LEU A 68 -10.06 2.33 -6.24
C LEU A 68 -8.71 3.05 -6.28
N GLY A 69 -8.21 3.37 -7.48
CA GLY A 69 -6.96 4.13 -7.64
C GLY A 69 -7.03 5.51 -7.00
N LEU A 70 -8.15 6.23 -7.13
CA LEU A 70 -8.33 7.55 -6.50
C LEU A 70 -8.33 7.45 -4.96
N VAL A 71 -9.13 6.54 -4.40
CA VAL A 71 -9.19 6.33 -2.94
C VAL A 71 -7.84 5.88 -2.39
N ALA A 72 -7.18 4.95 -3.07
CA ALA A 72 -5.85 4.51 -2.69
C ALA A 72 -4.80 5.62 -2.80
N ALA A 73 -4.87 6.49 -3.80
CA ALA A 73 -3.96 7.63 -3.90
C ALA A 73 -4.13 8.61 -2.74
N MET A 74 -5.39 8.91 -2.35
CA MET A 74 -5.66 9.74 -1.17
C MET A 74 -5.16 9.06 0.12
N ALA A 75 -5.43 7.77 0.28
CA ALA A 75 -4.97 7.00 1.43
C ALA A 75 -3.43 6.90 1.48
N LEU A 76 -2.75 6.80 0.34
CA LEU A 76 -1.30 6.81 0.24
C LEU A 76 -0.72 8.11 0.80
N VAL A 77 -1.26 9.25 0.39
CA VAL A 77 -0.81 10.57 0.88
C VAL A 77 -1.12 10.72 2.37
N ALA A 78 -2.35 10.43 2.78
CA ALA A 78 -2.76 10.57 4.18
C ALA A 78 -1.92 9.68 5.12
N SER A 79 -1.64 8.43 4.72
CA SER A 79 -0.83 7.50 5.50
C SER A 79 0.66 7.86 5.50
N ALA A 80 1.20 8.41 4.41
CA ALA A 80 2.56 8.95 4.39
C ALA A 80 2.72 10.10 5.39
N LEU A 81 1.77 11.03 5.41
CA LEU A 81 1.76 12.15 6.35
C LEU A 81 1.60 11.67 7.80
N ALA A 82 0.67 10.74 8.05
CA ALA A 82 0.47 10.14 9.37
C ALA A 82 1.73 9.42 9.87
N ALA A 83 2.39 8.64 9.00
CA ALA A 83 3.62 7.95 9.34
C ALA A 83 4.77 8.92 9.64
N HIS A 84 4.91 9.97 8.82
CA HIS A 84 5.96 10.97 8.96
C HIS A 84 5.82 11.79 10.24
N PHE A 85 4.67 12.44 10.44
CA PHE A 85 4.43 13.27 11.61
C PHE A 85 4.26 12.44 12.88
N GLY A 86 3.67 11.24 12.79
CA GLY A 86 3.60 10.30 13.91
C GLY A 86 4.99 9.93 14.43
N LYS A 87 5.95 9.64 13.54
CA LYS A 87 7.34 9.38 13.94
C LYS A 87 7.97 10.59 14.62
N GLN A 88 7.85 11.77 14.02
CA GLN A 88 8.45 12.99 14.56
C GLN A 88 7.93 13.30 15.96
N SER A 89 6.62 13.32 16.16
CA SER A 89 6.01 13.58 17.47
C SER A 89 6.34 12.49 18.49
N PHE A 90 6.33 11.22 18.08
CA PHE A 90 6.68 10.10 18.97
C PHE A 90 8.12 10.22 19.47
N VAL A 91 9.07 10.50 18.58
CA VAL A 91 10.48 10.68 18.95
C VAL A 91 10.68 11.93 19.80
N ALA A 92 10.06 13.07 19.44
CA ALA A 92 10.15 14.32 20.19
C ALA A 92 9.57 14.18 21.62
N SER A 93 8.58 13.31 21.79
CA SER A 93 7.99 12.99 23.09
C SER A 93 8.78 11.96 23.91
N PHE A 94 9.97 11.54 23.46
CA PHE A 94 10.72 10.42 24.05
C PHE A 94 9.85 9.15 24.21
N ALA A 95 9.07 8.83 23.17
CA ALA A 95 8.16 7.69 23.12
C ALA A 95 6.98 7.72 24.12
N SER A 96 6.67 8.88 24.71
CA SER A 96 5.52 9.01 25.63
C SER A 96 4.18 9.25 24.91
N ASP A 97 4.17 9.82 23.71
CA ASP A 97 2.95 10.04 22.92
C ASP A 97 2.49 8.76 22.20
N ALA A 98 1.66 7.98 22.86
CA ALA A 98 1.13 6.73 22.30
C ALA A 98 0.30 6.93 21.02
N LEU A 99 -0.35 8.08 20.84
CA LEU A 99 -1.14 8.35 19.63
C LEU A 99 -0.21 8.54 18.43
N ALA A 100 0.85 9.34 18.59
CA ALA A 100 1.87 9.52 17.57
C ALA A 100 2.53 8.19 17.19
N GLY A 101 2.83 7.33 18.17
CA GLY A 101 3.34 5.98 17.95
C GLY A 101 2.38 5.12 17.12
N ARG A 102 1.07 5.20 17.37
CA ARG A 102 0.04 4.48 16.58
C ARG A 102 -0.10 5.01 15.16
N LEU A 103 -0.02 6.33 14.95
CA LEU A 103 -0.04 6.94 13.62
C LEU A 103 1.19 6.53 12.80
N TRP A 104 2.36 6.49 13.44
CA TRP A 104 3.55 5.91 12.83
C TRP A 104 3.31 4.44 12.48
N TYR A 105 2.87 3.63 13.45
CA TYR A 105 2.62 2.19 13.28
C TYR A 105 1.66 1.86 12.14
N LEU A 106 0.41 2.29 12.27
CA LEU A 106 -0.66 1.98 11.34
C LEU A 106 -0.45 2.67 9.98
N GLY A 107 0.19 3.83 9.97
CA GLY A 107 0.54 4.56 8.76
C GLY A 107 1.31 3.70 7.77
N TRP A 108 2.29 2.90 8.20
CA TRP A 108 3.07 2.06 7.28
C TRP A 108 2.27 0.92 6.63
N PHE A 109 1.33 0.29 7.36
CA PHE A 109 0.48 -0.76 6.79
C PHE A 109 -0.43 -0.17 5.71
N VAL A 110 -1.06 0.97 6.00
CA VAL A 110 -1.95 1.66 5.05
C VAL A 110 -1.14 2.19 3.86
N LEU A 111 0.07 2.70 4.08
CA LEU A 111 0.96 3.19 3.03
C LEU A 111 1.32 2.07 2.05
N ALA A 112 1.81 0.92 2.54
CA ALA A 112 2.17 -0.22 1.71
C ALA A 112 0.96 -0.79 0.95
N GLY A 113 -0.19 -0.92 1.61
CA GLY A 113 -1.42 -1.39 0.97
C GLY A 113 -1.92 -0.44 -0.10
N SER A 114 -1.92 0.87 0.19
CA SER A 114 -2.33 1.91 -0.77
C SER A 114 -1.38 1.98 -1.96
N ALA A 115 -0.07 1.87 -1.72
CA ALA A 115 0.94 1.82 -2.79
C ALA A 115 0.70 0.65 -3.74
N THR A 116 0.35 -0.52 -3.17
CA THR A 116 0.03 -1.71 -3.96
C THR A 116 -1.15 -1.48 -4.90
N VAL A 117 -2.23 -0.90 -4.38
CA VAL A 117 -3.43 -0.58 -5.17
C VAL A 117 -3.12 0.46 -6.25
N VAL A 118 -2.41 1.53 -5.89
CA VAL A 118 -2.03 2.60 -6.84
C VAL A 118 -1.18 2.03 -7.97
N LEU A 119 -0.12 1.27 -7.66
CA LEU A 119 0.75 0.67 -8.67
C LEU A 119 -0.01 -0.31 -9.57
N THR A 120 -0.89 -1.13 -9.00
CA THR A 120 -1.75 -2.04 -9.76
C THR A 120 -2.62 -1.29 -10.76
N VAL A 121 -3.31 -0.23 -10.31
CA VAL A 121 -4.21 0.56 -11.16
C VAL A 121 -3.42 1.34 -12.23
N LEU A 122 -2.27 1.90 -11.89
CA LEU A 122 -1.42 2.62 -12.84
C LEU A 122 -0.87 1.68 -13.92
N ALA A 123 -0.32 0.54 -13.52
CA ALA A 123 0.18 -0.46 -14.45
C ALA A 123 -0.94 -0.99 -15.37
N ALA A 124 -2.12 -1.28 -14.82
CA ALA A 124 -3.29 -1.68 -15.62
C ALA A 124 -3.76 -0.60 -16.60
N ARG A 125 -3.65 0.69 -16.24
CA ARG A 125 -3.96 1.79 -17.16
C ARG A 125 -2.92 1.93 -18.28
N VAL A 126 -1.65 1.73 -18.00
CA VAL A 126 -0.57 1.83 -19.00
C VAL A 126 -0.61 0.64 -19.96
N LEU A 127 -0.82 -0.58 -19.47
CA LEU A 127 -0.80 -1.81 -20.28
C LEU A 127 -2.09 -2.07 -21.09
N ARG A 128 -3.17 -1.34 -20.80
CA ARG A 128 -4.44 -1.41 -21.56
C ARG A 128 -4.59 -0.29 -22.59
N ARG A 129 -3.62 0.63 -22.66
CA ARG A 129 -3.50 1.60 -23.75
C ARG A 129 -2.81 0.93 -24.93
#